data_AF-A0A7C4HHK7-F1
#
_entry.id   AF-A0A7C4HHK7-F1
#
_cell.length_a   1.000
_cell.length_b   1.000
_cell.length_c   1.000
_cell.angle_alpha   90.00
_cell.angle_beta   90.00
_cell.angle_gamma   90.00
#
_symmetry.space_group_name_H-M   'P 1'
#
loop_
_entity.id
_entity.type
_entity.pdbx_description
1 polymer ?
#
loop_
_entity_poly.entity_id
_entity_poly.type
_entity_poly.pdbx_seq_one_letter_code
_entity_poly.pdbx_strand_id
1 'polypeptide(L)'
;MKLMSRKQLAALAAVVVFTVIGPGCEKTKQVIGQSIKPPTVELNDISIVEISTKRLTIMLHLLVENPNPIGLKVASVTYTLELAGKPLVSGQTDGGVDLRAGTVNQVDVTLDMVYSDVLAVYEATKAVDEVPYKISGKITLDTPLGPLPLPYKSEGMMPVVRPPKVKSIGIDVGDVSLSGLDAVIKLTLENPNGFPLEINYLNYSLFLEGKPFSSGVVIGKPIKPHGVETLNAPVNISFGSAGTWIYNLALKGQASYLLQLDAGYMMKGDKVKQSEEWKGTLKFWK
;
A
#
# COMPACT_ATOMS: atom_id res chain seq x y z
N MET A 1 46.14 86.54 -37.28
CA MET A 1 47.48 85.99 -37.03
C MET A 1 47.85 86.31 -35.58
N LYS A 2 47.97 85.26 -34.73
CA LYS A 2 48.84 85.13 -33.53
C LYS A 2 48.81 86.26 -32.44
N LEU A 3 48.92 86.03 -31.14
CA LEU A 3 49.09 84.82 -30.32
C LEU A 3 48.88 85.19 -28.83
N MET A 4 48.28 84.26 -28.10
CA MET A 4 48.61 83.75 -26.76
C MET A 4 49.53 84.55 -25.81
N SER A 5 49.10 84.63 -24.54
CA SER A 5 49.96 84.88 -23.38
C SER A 5 50.17 83.62 -22.54
N ARG A 6 51.46 83.29 -22.37
CA ARG A 6 52.16 82.63 -21.26
C ARG A 6 51.35 81.83 -20.23
N LYS A 7 51.25 80.50 -20.42
CA LYS A 7 51.35 79.48 -19.34
C LYS A 7 51.87 78.16 -19.93
N GLN A 8 53.04 77.72 -19.50
CA GLN A 8 53.71 76.43 -19.77
C GLN A 8 54.55 76.12 -18.52
N LEU A 9 54.75 74.89 -18.03
CA LEU A 9 54.30 73.54 -18.37
C LEU A 9 54.69 72.64 -17.16
N ALA A 10 54.19 71.40 -17.13
CA ALA A 10 54.59 70.25 -16.28
C ALA A 10 53.91 70.16 -14.90
N ALA A 11 53.38 69.04 -14.42
CA ALA A 11 53.30 67.66 -14.93
C ALA A 11 52.15 66.89 -14.23
N LEU A 12 51.55 65.98 -15.00
CA LEU A 12 51.08 64.62 -14.71
C LEU A 12 50.26 64.21 -13.46
N ALA A 13 49.23 63.40 -13.78
CA ALA A 13 48.58 62.32 -13.02
C ALA A 13 47.55 62.71 -11.94
N ALA A 14 46.35 63.12 -12.39
CA ALA A 14 45.15 63.15 -11.56
C ALA A 14 44.48 61.78 -11.49
N VAL A 15 44.30 61.32 -10.26
CA VAL A 15 43.40 60.25 -9.82
C VAL A 15 41.96 60.58 -10.22
N VAL A 16 41.30 59.70 -10.95
CA VAL A 16 39.83 59.61 -10.98
C VAL A 16 39.46 58.17 -10.66
N VAL A 17 39.31 57.90 -9.36
CA VAL A 17 38.61 56.71 -8.86
C VAL A 17 37.14 56.90 -9.25
N PHE A 18 36.70 56.10 -10.21
CA PHE A 18 35.32 56.07 -10.67
C PHE A 18 34.49 55.27 -9.64
N THR A 19 34.02 55.93 -8.59
CA THR A 19 33.06 55.37 -7.63
C THR A 19 31.69 55.31 -8.30
N VAL A 20 31.37 54.17 -8.92
CA VAL A 20 30.01 53.84 -9.37
C VAL A 20 29.18 53.46 -8.15
N ILE A 21 28.50 54.45 -7.56
CA ILE A 21 27.37 54.19 -6.66
C ILE A 21 26.13 54.06 -7.57
N GLY A 22 25.87 52.84 -8.03
CA GLY A 22 24.58 52.49 -8.61
C GLY A 22 23.64 52.01 -7.49
N PRO A 23 22.36 52.41 -7.45
CA PRO A 23 21.35 51.81 -6.59
C PRO A 23 21.01 50.42 -7.12
N GLY A 24 21.90 49.46 -6.90
CA GLY A 24 21.76 48.07 -7.30
C GLY A 24 21.26 47.23 -6.13
N CYS A 25 20.06 47.48 -5.61
CA CYS A 25 19.37 46.51 -4.74
C CYS A 25 17.87 46.79 -4.52
N GLU A 26 17.09 47.15 -5.55
CA GLU A 26 15.62 47.15 -5.41
C GLU A 26 14.86 46.49 -6.58
N LYS A 27 15.58 45.90 -7.55
CA LYS A 27 14.96 45.23 -8.72
C LYS A 27 14.98 43.71 -8.68
N THR A 28 15.09 43.08 -7.51
CA THR A 28 14.94 41.63 -7.35
C THR A 28 13.61 41.19 -6.77
N LYS A 29 12.75 42.13 -6.30
CA LYS A 29 11.38 41.81 -5.87
C LYS A 29 10.35 41.78 -7.00
N GLN A 30 10.70 42.24 -8.20
CA GLN A 30 9.73 42.47 -9.28
C GLN A 30 9.66 41.37 -10.35
N VAL A 31 10.46 40.30 -10.22
CA VAL A 31 10.37 39.11 -11.10
C VAL A 31 9.51 37.99 -10.47
N ILE A 32 9.17 38.09 -9.18
CA ILE A 32 8.35 37.11 -8.45
C ILE A 32 6.84 37.44 -8.56
N GLY A 33 6.47 38.38 -9.44
CA GLY A 33 5.08 38.70 -9.79
C GLY A 33 4.52 37.83 -10.92
N GLN A 34 5.20 36.75 -11.31
CA GLN A 34 4.58 35.74 -12.15
C GLN A 34 3.53 35.02 -11.32
N SER A 35 2.27 35.12 -11.74
CA SER A 35 1.10 34.51 -11.12
C SER A 35 1.37 33.06 -10.76
N ILE A 36 1.61 32.77 -9.48
CA ILE A 36 1.69 31.40 -8.96
C ILE A 36 0.34 30.76 -9.28
N LYS A 37 0.37 29.73 -10.13
CA LYS A 37 -0.84 29.00 -10.51
C LYS A 37 -1.09 27.95 -9.42
N PRO A 38 -2.33 27.81 -8.93
CA PRO A 38 -2.63 26.75 -7.97
C PRO A 38 -2.33 25.39 -8.63
N PRO A 39 -1.57 24.51 -7.97
CA PRO A 39 -1.45 23.12 -8.39
C PRO A 39 -2.82 22.44 -8.49
N THR A 40 -2.92 21.42 -9.33
CA THR A 40 -4.14 20.59 -9.46
C THR A 40 -3.90 19.22 -8.84
N VAL A 41 -5.00 18.57 -8.43
CA VAL A 41 -4.97 17.32 -7.66
C VAL A 41 -6.05 16.41 -8.19
N GLU A 42 -5.66 15.24 -8.65
CA GLU A 42 -6.58 14.25 -9.22
C GLU A 42 -6.29 12.87 -8.62
N LEU A 43 -7.35 12.10 -8.36
CA LEU A 43 -7.19 10.69 -8.02
C LEU A 43 -6.94 9.91 -9.30
N ASN A 44 -5.77 9.28 -9.40
CA ASN A 44 -5.40 8.47 -10.56
C ASN A 44 -5.84 7.01 -10.39
N ASP A 45 -5.62 6.43 -9.21
CA ASP A 45 -5.94 5.02 -8.96
C ASP A 45 -6.16 4.72 -7.46
N ILE A 46 -6.79 3.58 -7.19
CA ILE A 46 -6.99 3.02 -5.85
C ILE A 46 -6.48 1.58 -5.85
N SER A 47 -5.39 1.32 -5.13
CA SER A 47 -4.83 -0.03 -5.01
C SER A 47 -5.19 -0.68 -3.68
N ILE A 48 -5.41 -1.99 -3.70
CA ILE A 48 -5.55 -2.80 -2.49
C ILE A 48 -4.14 -3.20 -2.01
N VAL A 49 -3.82 -2.93 -0.75
CA VAL A 49 -2.50 -3.23 -0.17
C VAL A 49 -2.54 -4.47 0.71
N GLU A 50 -3.53 -4.53 1.61
CA GLU A 50 -3.67 -5.62 2.57
C GLU A 50 -5.15 -5.93 2.79
N ILE A 51 -5.47 -7.21 2.91
CA ILE A 51 -6.81 -7.66 3.28
C ILE A 51 -6.73 -8.83 4.27
N SER A 52 -7.54 -8.76 5.31
CA SER A 52 -7.78 -9.84 6.26
C SER A 52 -9.20 -9.77 6.80
N THR A 53 -9.60 -10.77 7.59
CA THR A 53 -10.84 -10.73 8.37
C THR A 53 -10.94 -9.56 9.36
N LYS A 54 -9.84 -8.87 9.66
CA LYS A 54 -9.80 -7.74 10.61
C LYS A 54 -9.68 -6.39 9.94
N ARG A 55 -8.89 -6.30 8.86
CA ARG A 55 -8.48 -5.04 8.26
C ARG A 55 -8.52 -5.10 6.73
N LEU A 56 -8.91 -3.99 6.13
CA LEU A 56 -8.67 -3.68 4.72
C LEU A 56 -7.82 -2.41 4.65
N THR A 57 -6.70 -2.49 3.95
CA THR A 57 -5.83 -1.34 3.69
C THR A 57 -5.81 -1.08 2.19
N ILE A 58 -6.16 0.14 1.80
CA ILE A 58 -6.08 0.61 0.42
C ILE A 58 -5.10 1.79 0.34
N MET A 59 -4.62 2.07 -0.86
CA MET A 59 -3.75 3.20 -1.15
C MET A 59 -4.38 4.04 -2.26
N LEU A 60 -4.52 5.33 -1.99
CA LEU A 60 -4.96 6.32 -2.97
C LEU A 60 -3.73 6.88 -3.68
N HIS A 61 -3.72 6.81 -5.00
CA HIS A 61 -2.68 7.38 -5.83
C HIS A 61 -3.14 8.74 -6.35
N LEU A 62 -2.72 9.82 -5.68
CA LEU A 62 -3.06 11.19 -6.08
C LEU A 62 -1.99 11.75 -7.02
N LEU A 63 -2.38 12.23 -8.19
CA LEU A 63 -1.50 13.00 -9.07
C LEU A 63 -1.63 14.48 -8.74
N VAL A 64 -0.51 15.09 -8.41
CA VAL A 64 -0.40 16.52 -8.11
C VAL A 64 0.45 17.18 -9.20
N GLU A 65 -0.19 17.97 -10.06
CA GLU A 65 0.49 18.76 -11.07
C GLU A 65 0.93 20.09 -10.47
N ASN A 66 2.23 20.33 -10.41
CA ASN A 66 2.79 21.60 -9.99
C ASN A 66 3.24 22.40 -11.23
N PRO A 67 2.41 23.32 -11.76
CA PRO A 67 2.76 24.12 -12.93
C PRO A 67 3.79 25.22 -12.64
N ASN A 68 4.17 25.41 -11.37
CA ASN A 68 5.04 26.51 -10.97
C ASN A 68 6.51 26.16 -11.19
N PRO A 69 7.37 27.17 -11.48
CA PRO A 69 8.81 26.96 -11.66
C PRO A 69 9.56 26.72 -10.35
N ILE A 70 8.85 26.59 -9.23
CA ILE A 70 9.39 26.32 -7.89
C ILE A 70 8.81 25.01 -7.36
N GLY A 71 9.64 24.26 -6.64
CA GLY A 71 9.18 23.08 -5.92
C GLY A 71 8.30 23.48 -4.73
N LEU A 72 7.33 22.63 -4.41
CA LEU A 72 6.42 22.80 -3.27
C LEU A 72 6.49 21.55 -2.41
N LYS A 73 6.14 21.67 -1.13
CA LYS A 73 6.10 20.51 -0.23
C LYS A 73 4.68 20.22 0.20
N VAL A 74 4.33 18.94 0.26
CA VAL A 74 3.06 18.52 0.87
C VAL A 74 3.20 18.59 2.38
N ALA A 75 2.35 19.39 3.03
CA ALA A 75 2.29 19.56 4.47
C ALA A 75 1.38 18.51 5.13
N SER A 76 0.22 18.25 4.53
CA SER A 76 -0.73 17.23 4.98
C SER A 76 -1.70 16.85 3.88
N VAL A 77 -2.31 15.67 4.00
CA VAL A 77 -3.42 15.23 3.15
C VAL A 77 -4.55 14.72 4.03
N THR A 78 -5.71 15.36 3.97
CA THR A 78 -6.94 14.82 4.56
C THR A 78 -7.70 13.98 3.55
N TYR A 79 -8.45 13.01 4.03
CA TYR A 79 -9.28 12.13 3.20
C TYR A 79 -10.55 11.70 3.95
N THR A 80 -11.59 11.43 3.17
CA THR A 80 -12.83 10.76 3.57
C THR A 80 -13.22 9.82 2.44
N LEU A 81 -13.44 8.55 2.77
CA LEU A 81 -13.99 7.54 1.88
C LEU A 81 -15.41 7.19 2.31
N GLU A 82 -16.32 7.25 1.36
CA GLU A 82 -17.69 6.75 1.46
C GLU A 82 -17.88 5.58 0.50
N LEU A 83 -18.56 4.53 0.95
CA LEU A 83 -19.03 3.44 0.10
C LEU A 83 -20.55 3.40 0.13
N ALA A 84 -21.17 3.38 -1.05
CA ALA A 84 -22.62 3.44 -1.20
C ALA A 84 -23.29 4.56 -0.40
N GLY A 85 -22.66 5.73 -0.37
CA GLY A 85 -23.13 6.92 0.36
C GLY A 85 -23.03 6.82 1.88
N LYS A 86 -22.36 5.78 2.41
CA LYS A 86 -22.06 5.65 3.84
C LYS A 86 -20.59 6.00 4.10
N PRO A 87 -20.30 6.94 5.01
CA PRO A 87 -18.92 7.22 5.41
C PRO A 87 -18.31 5.99 6.07
N LEU A 88 -17.13 5.60 5.59
CA LEU A 88 -16.44 4.39 6.02
C LEU A 88 -15.18 4.72 6.81
N VAL A 89 -14.36 5.64 6.31
CA VAL A 89 -13.15 6.10 6.99
C VAL A 89 -12.84 7.55 6.64
N SER A 90 -12.29 8.29 7.60
CA SER A 90 -11.73 9.61 7.38
C SER A 90 -10.47 9.79 8.22
N GLY A 91 -9.54 10.60 7.74
CA GLY A 91 -8.27 10.79 8.42
C GLY A 91 -7.42 11.88 7.81
N GLN A 92 -6.22 12.01 8.34
CA GLN A 92 -5.17 12.89 7.86
C GLN A 92 -3.85 12.12 7.88
N THR A 93 -3.09 12.26 6.81
CA THR A 93 -1.70 11.82 6.73
C THR A 93 -0.83 13.07 6.74
N ASP A 94 0.19 13.09 7.60
CA ASP A 94 1.19 14.14 7.55
C ASP A 94 1.97 14.04 6.24
N GLY A 95 2.27 15.20 5.67
CA GLY A 95 2.98 15.29 4.41
C GLY A 95 4.48 15.04 4.56
N GLY A 96 5.23 15.42 3.52
CA GLY A 96 6.66 15.14 3.41
C GLY A 96 7.12 14.91 1.98
N VAL A 97 6.18 14.80 1.04
CA VAL A 97 6.47 14.63 -0.38
C VAL A 97 6.87 15.97 -0.99
N ASP A 98 8.02 15.99 -1.66
CA ASP A 98 8.48 17.14 -2.44
C ASP A 98 7.87 17.07 -3.85
N LEU A 99 7.08 18.09 -4.19
CA LEU A 99 6.50 18.28 -5.52
C LEU A 99 7.49 19.04 -6.39
N ARG A 100 8.07 18.35 -7.37
CA ARG A 100 9.04 18.98 -8.28
C ARG A 100 8.35 20.06 -9.13
N ALA A 101 9.12 21.07 -9.50
CA ALA A 101 8.67 22.20 -10.31
C ALA A 101 8.32 21.77 -11.73
N GLY A 102 7.18 22.25 -12.26
CA GLY A 102 6.76 22.01 -13.65
C GLY A 102 6.44 20.56 -14.00
N THR A 103 6.14 19.70 -13.01
CA THR A 103 5.88 18.27 -13.23
C THR A 103 4.62 17.79 -12.52
N VAL A 104 4.16 16.61 -12.93
CA VAL A 104 3.19 15.79 -12.19
C VAL A 104 3.96 14.91 -11.20
N ASN A 105 3.50 14.87 -9.96
CA ASN A 105 4.09 14.06 -8.89
C ASN A 105 3.00 13.15 -8.31
N GLN A 106 3.33 11.92 -7.97
CA GLN A 106 2.41 11.01 -7.29
C GLN A 106 2.55 11.16 -5.77
N VAL A 107 1.43 11.30 -5.08
CA VAL A 107 1.32 11.35 -3.62
C VAL A 107 0.42 10.20 -3.19
N ASP A 108 1.00 9.25 -2.47
CA ASP A 108 0.31 8.04 -2.02
C ASP A 108 -0.25 8.22 -0.61
N VAL A 109 -1.53 7.90 -0.42
CA VAL A 109 -2.23 8.03 0.87
C VAL A 109 -2.84 6.70 1.26
N THR A 110 -2.36 6.12 2.36
CA THR A 110 -2.85 4.84 2.88
C THR A 110 -4.07 5.04 3.77
N LEU A 111 -5.13 4.28 3.50
CA LEU A 111 -6.37 4.24 4.27
C LEU A 111 -6.52 2.87 4.91
N ASP A 112 -6.57 2.85 6.24
CA ASP A 112 -6.80 1.65 7.04
C ASP A 112 -8.25 1.59 7.53
N MET A 113 -8.92 0.48 7.26
CA MET A 113 -10.33 0.25 7.63
C MET A 113 -10.49 -1.04 8.41
N VAL A 114 -11.45 -1.05 9.33
CA VAL A 114 -11.90 -2.30 9.98
C VAL A 114 -12.76 -3.07 8.98
N TYR A 115 -12.37 -4.31 8.66
CA TYR A 115 -13.01 -5.07 7.58
C TYR A 115 -14.49 -5.37 7.84
N SER A 116 -14.91 -5.52 9.11
CA SER A 116 -16.32 -5.73 9.46
C SER A 116 -17.23 -4.58 9.04
N ASP A 117 -16.72 -3.34 9.08
CA ASP A 117 -17.49 -2.15 8.71
C ASP A 117 -17.67 -2.10 7.19
N VAL A 118 -16.62 -2.46 6.44
CA VAL A 118 -16.67 -2.61 4.98
C VAL A 118 -17.68 -3.69 4.59
N LEU A 119 -17.60 -4.86 5.24
CA LEU A 119 -18.48 -5.99 4.98
C LEU A 119 -19.95 -5.64 5.26
N ALA A 120 -20.24 -4.90 6.33
CA ALA A 120 -21.59 -4.46 6.65
C ALA A 120 -22.17 -3.55 5.55
N VAL A 121 -21.36 -2.71 4.90
CA VAL A 121 -21.79 -1.91 3.75
C VAL A 121 -22.10 -2.82 2.55
N TYR A 122 -21.22 -3.76 2.24
CA TYR A 122 -21.42 -4.72 1.14
C TYR A 122 -22.71 -5.53 1.30
N GLU A 123 -22.97 -6.04 2.51
CA GLU A 123 -24.16 -6.83 2.81
C GLU A 123 -25.44 -5.99 2.77
N ALA A 124 -25.43 -4.80 3.35
CA ALA A 124 -26.60 -3.91 3.37
C ALA A 124 -27.02 -3.44 1.96
N THR A 125 -26.05 -3.32 1.06
CA THR A 125 -26.27 -2.90 -0.33
C THR A 125 -26.49 -4.07 -1.28
N LYS A 126 -26.36 -5.31 -0.78
CA LYS A 126 -26.34 -6.55 -1.58
C LYS A 126 -25.32 -6.47 -2.73
N ALA A 127 -24.21 -5.76 -2.50
CA ALA A 127 -23.16 -5.60 -3.48
C ALA A 127 -22.44 -6.95 -3.70
N VAL A 128 -22.52 -7.46 -4.92
CA VAL A 128 -21.93 -8.75 -5.28
C VAL A 128 -20.48 -8.55 -5.73
N ASP A 129 -20.28 -7.67 -6.72
CA ASP A 129 -18.99 -7.51 -7.41
C ASP A 129 -18.41 -6.09 -7.34
N GLU A 130 -19.23 -5.04 -7.32
CA GLU A 130 -18.78 -3.65 -7.25
C GLU A 130 -19.70 -2.80 -6.35
N VAL A 131 -19.15 -1.74 -5.78
CA VAL A 131 -19.85 -0.77 -4.95
C VAL A 131 -19.48 0.66 -5.39
N PRO A 132 -20.43 1.61 -5.46
CA PRO A 132 -20.08 3.00 -5.72
C PRO A 132 -19.27 3.58 -4.55
N TYR A 133 -18.21 4.30 -4.87
CA TYR A 133 -17.40 5.01 -3.89
C TYR A 133 -17.43 6.52 -4.13
N LYS A 134 -17.17 7.26 -3.05
CA LYS A 134 -16.83 8.67 -3.10
C LYS A 134 -15.64 8.93 -2.19
N ILE A 135 -14.60 9.54 -2.76
CA ILE A 135 -13.43 10.00 -2.03
C ILE A 135 -13.40 11.52 -2.10
N SER A 136 -13.12 12.15 -0.97
CA SER A 136 -12.90 13.60 -0.91
C SER A 136 -11.86 13.96 0.13
N GLY A 137 -11.22 15.10 -0.05
CA GLY A 137 -10.17 15.52 0.88
C GLY A 137 -9.53 16.84 0.48
N LYS A 138 -8.44 17.17 1.18
CA LYS A 138 -7.62 18.34 0.88
C LYS A 138 -6.14 17.96 1.00
N ILE A 139 -5.35 18.34 0.01
CA ILE A 139 -3.90 18.36 0.13
C ILE A 139 -3.47 19.78 0.49
N THR A 140 -2.74 19.92 1.58
CA THR A 140 -2.20 21.21 2.03
C THR A 140 -0.76 21.31 1.59
N LEU A 141 -0.43 22.33 0.81
CA LEU A 141 0.93 22.59 0.34
C LEU A 141 1.59 23.70 1.16
N ASP A 142 2.84 23.51 1.50
CA ASP A 142 3.69 24.58 2.04
C ASP A 142 4.15 25.45 0.87
N THR A 143 3.71 26.71 0.86
CA THR A 143 4.11 27.70 -0.14
C THR A 143 4.78 28.89 0.53
N PRO A 144 5.59 29.69 -0.21
CA PRO A 144 6.17 30.93 0.33
C PRO A 144 5.14 31.96 0.82
N LEU A 145 3.88 31.84 0.40
CA LEU A 145 2.77 32.71 0.80
C LEU A 145 1.96 32.16 1.98
N GLY A 146 2.35 31.00 2.52
CA GLY A 146 1.65 30.26 3.57
C GLY A 146 1.04 28.95 3.08
N PRO A 147 0.35 28.20 3.96
CA PRO A 147 -0.31 26.94 3.60
C PRO A 147 -1.41 27.14 2.55
N LEU A 148 -1.35 26.36 1.48
CA LEU A 148 -2.34 26.37 0.39
C LEU A 148 -3.13 25.06 0.39
N PRO A 149 -4.39 25.04 0.90
CA PRO A 149 -5.23 23.85 0.83
C PRO A 149 -5.87 23.73 -0.55
N LEU A 150 -5.68 22.57 -1.20
CA LEU A 150 -6.27 22.23 -2.49
C LEU A 150 -7.27 21.08 -2.29
N PRO A 151 -8.57 21.29 -2.52
CA PRO A 151 -9.56 20.23 -2.40
C PRO A 151 -9.46 19.26 -3.57
N TYR A 152 -9.70 17.98 -3.30
CA TYR A 152 -9.89 16.97 -4.34
C TYR A 152 -11.14 16.15 -4.02
N LYS A 153 -11.75 15.61 -5.08
CA LYS A 153 -12.88 14.69 -4.99
C LYS A 153 -12.86 13.74 -6.17
N SER A 154 -13.29 12.50 -5.95
CA SER A 154 -13.46 11.50 -6.97
C SER A 154 -14.64 10.60 -6.61
N GLU A 155 -15.40 10.17 -7.61
CA GLU A 155 -16.50 9.24 -7.46
C GLU A 155 -16.37 8.17 -8.55
N GLY A 156 -16.79 6.94 -8.27
CA GLY A 156 -16.66 5.84 -9.20
C GLY A 156 -17.19 4.53 -8.64
N MET A 157 -16.75 3.42 -9.23
CA MET A 157 -17.08 2.07 -8.78
C MET A 157 -15.79 1.39 -8.30
N MET A 158 -15.87 0.68 -7.17
CA MET A 158 -14.76 -0.10 -6.61
C MET A 158 -15.20 -1.56 -6.52
N PRO A 159 -14.32 -2.54 -6.83
CA PRO A 159 -14.65 -3.94 -6.65
C PRO A 159 -14.95 -4.26 -5.19
N VAL A 160 -15.88 -5.18 -4.97
CA VAL A 160 -16.12 -5.79 -3.67
C VAL A 160 -15.03 -6.83 -3.44
N VAL A 161 -14.15 -6.55 -2.47
CA VAL A 161 -13.00 -7.39 -2.14
C VAL A 161 -13.27 -8.13 -0.84
N ARG A 162 -13.01 -9.43 -0.84
CA ARG A 162 -13.21 -10.33 0.28
C ARG A 162 -11.93 -11.15 0.52
N PRO A 163 -11.49 -11.33 1.78
CA PRO A 163 -10.32 -12.12 2.09
C PRO A 163 -10.54 -13.56 1.62
N PRO A 164 -9.57 -14.17 0.91
CA PRO A 164 -9.58 -15.59 0.61
C PRO A 164 -9.73 -16.42 1.89
N LYS A 165 -10.47 -17.53 1.81
CA LYS A 165 -10.79 -18.35 2.97
C LYS A 165 -10.13 -19.72 2.91
N VAL A 166 -9.67 -20.22 4.05
CA VAL A 166 -9.34 -21.64 4.20
C VAL A 166 -10.65 -22.43 4.31
N LYS A 167 -11.01 -23.15 3.26
CA LYS A 167 -12.23 -23.99 3.22
C LYS A 167 -12.05 -25.28 4.01
N SER A 168 -10.89 -25.90 3.90
CA SER A 168 -10.55 -27.11 4.66
C SER A 168 -9.05 -27.28 4.77
N ILE A 169 -8.62 -27.91 5.86
CA ILE A 169 -7.28 -28.44 6.03
C ILE A 169 -7.37 -29.96 6.26
N GLY A 170 -6.54 -30.72 5.55
CA GLY A 170 -6.43 -32.17 5.68
C GLY A 170 -4.97 -32.59 5.75
N ILE A 171 -4.73 -33.79 6.30
CA ILE A 171 -3.42 -34.44 6.27
C ILE A 171 -3.65 -35.84 5.73
N ASP A 172 -3.12 -36.11 4.55
CA ASP A 172 -3.11 -37.44 3.96
C ASP A 172 -1.81 -38.12 4.38
N VAL A 173 -1.91 -39.16 5.19
CA VAL A 173 -0.76 -39.97 5.59
C VAL A 173 -0.49 -40.99 4.50
N GLY A 174 0.73 -40.97 3.96
CA GLY A 174 1.24 -41.96 3.02
C GLY A 174 1.91 -43.11 3.76
N ASP A 175 3.16 -43.40 3.38
CA ASP A 175 3.91 -44.49 3.98
C ASP A 175 4.31 -44.19 5.42
N VAL A 176 4.09 -45.16 6.30
CA VAL A 176 4.52 -45.13 7.70
C VAL A 176 5.59 -46.20 7.89
N SER A 177 6.72 -45.82 8.48
CA SER A 177 7.85 -46.70 8.77
C SER A 177 8.22 -46.62 10.25
N LEU A 178 9.21 -47.42 10.69
CA LEU A 178 9.75 -47.31 12.05
C LEU A 178 10.50 -45.99 12.29
N SER A 179 11.04 -45.37 11.23
CA SER A 179 11.84 -44.15 11.33
C SER A 179 11.02 -42.86 11.20
N GLY A 180 9.82 -42.92 10.62
CA GLY A 180 9.04 -41.75 10.31
C GLY A 180 7.83 -42.02 9.42
N LEU A 181 7.12 -40.97 9.05
CA LEU A 181 6.00 -41.02 8.12
C LEU A 181 6.11 -39.94 7.05
N ASP A 182 5.59 -40.26 5.87
CA ASP A 182 5.32 -39.30 4.81
C ASP A 182 3.86 -38.83 4.90
N ALA A 183 3.66 -37.52 4.84
CA ALA A 183 2.34 -36.93 4.84
C ALA A 183 2.24 -35.82 3.79
N VAL A 184 1.03 -35.58 3.31
CA VAL A 184 0.71 -34.44 2.45
C VAL A 184 -0.35 -33.60 3.14
N ILE A 185 0.02 -32.37 3.49
CA ILE A 185 -0.95 -31.38 3.96
C ILE A 185 -1.74 -30.88 2.76
N LYS A 186 -3.05 -31.03 2.81
CA LYS A 186 -4.01 -30.51 1.82
C LYS A 186 -4.65 -29.25 2.37
N LEU A 187 -4.24 -28.10 1.85
CA LEU A 187 -4.83 -26.80 2.17
C LEU A 187 -5.76 -26.38 1.03
N THR A 188 -7.06 -26.42 1.28
CA THR A 188 -8.06 -26.00 0.30
C THR A 188 -8.43 -24.54 0.55
N LEU A 189 -8.10 -23.68 -0.41
CA LEU A 189 -8.43 -22.26 -0.41
C LEU A 189 -9.66 -22.00 -1.27
N GLU A 190 -10.50 -21.08 -0.82
CA GLU A 190 -11.67 -20.59 -1.52
C GLU A 190 -11.49 -19.12 -1.86
N ASN A 191 -11.74 -18.78 -3.12
CA ASN A 191 -11.80 -17.41 -3.59
C ASN A 191 -13.27 -16.93 -3.58
N PRO A 192 -13.70 -16.10 -2.62
CA PRO A 192 -15.05 -15.55 -2.60
C PRO A 192 -15.28 -14.40 -3.60
N ASN A 193 -14.24 -13.95 -4.30
CA ASN A 193 -14.29 -12.78 -5.17
C ASN A 193 -14.77 -13.12 -6.58
N GLY A 194 -15.41 -12.14 -7.24
CA GLY A 194 -15.84 -12.20 -8.65
C GLY A 194 -14.70 -12.04 -9.67
N PHE A 195 -13.45 -12.12 -9.21
CA PHE A 195 -12.24 -12.00 -10.03
C PHE A 195 -11.20 -13.05 -9.64
N PRO A 196 -10.28 -13.43 -10.54
CA PRO A 196 -9.26 -14.44 -10.24
C PRO A 196 -8.26 -13.93 -9.20
N LEU A 197 -7.70 -14.87 -8.42
CA LEU A 197 -6.61 -14.61 -7.49
C LEU A 197 -5.38 -15.38 -7.95
N GLU A 198 -4.29 -14.67 -8.22
CA GLU A 198 -3.01 -15.33 -8.48
C GLU A 198 -2.22 -15.42 -7.18
N ILE A 199 -1.73 -16.60 -6.82
CA ILE A 199 -0.96 -16.81 -5.59
C ILE A 199 0.51 -16.56 -5.91
N ASN A 200 1.05 -15.42 -5.46
CA ASN A 200 2.48 -15.11 -5.63
C ASN A 200 3.33 -15.96 -4.68
N TYR A 201 2.91 -16.00 -3.41
CA TYR A 201 3.50 -16.85 -2.40
C TYR A 201 2.45 -17.18 -1.34
N LEU A 202 2.58 -18.34 -0.71
CA LEU A 202 1.84 -18.70 0.49
C LEU A 202 2.80 -19.36 1.47
N ASN A 203 3.11 -18.65 2.54
CA ASN A 203 3.87 -19.17 3.67
C ASN A 203 2.86 -19.72 4.68
N TYR A 204 3.08 -20.93 5.16
CA TYR A 204 2.24 -21.53 6.19
C TYR A 204 3.07 -22.03 7.37
N SER A 205 2.47 -21.99 8.54
CA SER A 205 2.92 -22.70 9.74
C SER A 205 1.74 -23.43 10.37
N LEU A 206 1.83 -24.76 10.44
CA LEU A 206 0.85 -25.64 11.04
C LEU A 206 1.37 -26.15 12.39
N PHE A 207 0.55 -25.96 13.41
CA PHE A 207 0.75 -26.47 14.75
C PHE A 207 -0.35 -27.48 15.07
N LEU A 208 0.01 -28.58 15.72
CA LEU A 208 -0.92 -29.57 16.24
C LEU A 208 -0.73 -29.71 17.76
N GLU A 209 -1.82 -29.62 18.52
CA GLU A 209 -1.78 -29.62 20.00
C GLU A 209 -0.77 -28.61 20.57
N GLY A 210 -0.67 -27.43 19.94
CA GLY A 210 0.23 -26.34 20.33
C GLY A 210 1.72 -26.58 19.99
N LYS A 211 2.07 -27.71 19.35
CA LYS A 211 3.44 -28.01 18.92
C LYS A 211 3.61 -27.75 17.42
N PRO A 212 4.75 -27.20 16.97
CA PRO A 212 5.04 -27.07 15.54
C PRO A 212 4.98 -28.45 14.86
N PHE A 213 4.21 -28.54 13.78
CA PHE A 213 4.07 -29.76 13.00
C PHE A 213 4.71 -29.64 11.61
N SER A 214 4.44 -28.54 10.89
CA SER A 214 5.06 -28.27 9.60
C SER A 214 5.05 -26.79 9.27
N SER A 215 6.01 -26.33 8.49
CA SER A 215 5.98 -25.01 7.85
C SER A 215 6.59 -25.10 6.46
N GLY A 216 6.22 -24.15 5.60
CA GLY A 216 6.77 -24.10 4.25
C GLY A 216 6.18 -23.01 3.39
N VAL A 217 6.72 -22.90 2.18
CA VAL A 217 6.24 -22.00 1.13
C VAL A 217 5.62 -22.85 0.04
N VAL A 218 4.37 -22.56 -0.33
CA VAL A 218 3.68 -23.19 -1.45
C VAL A 218 3.38 -22.14 -2.49
N ILE A 219 3.63 -22.49 -3.75
CA ILE A 219 3.21 -21.70 -4.91
C ILE A 219 2.03 -22.45 -5.53
N GLY A 220 0.89 -21.79 -5.59
CA GLY A 220 -0.34 -22.36 -6.12
C GLY A 220 -0.63 -21.92 -7.54
N LYS A 221 -1.55 -22.62 -8.19
CA LYS A 221 -2.16 -22.12 -9.43
C LYS A 221 -3.09 -20.95 -9.10
N PRO A 222 -3.38 -20.07 -10.07
CA PRO A 222 -4.42 -19.07 -9.91
C PRO A 222 -5.76 -19.69 -9.54
N ILE A 223 -6.43 -19.13 -8.53
CA ILE A 223 -7.79 -19.51 -8.14
C ILE A 223 -8.78 -18.70 -8.98
N LYS A 224 -9.63 -19.39 -9.73
CA LYS A 224 -10.69 -18.76 -10.56
C LYS A 224 -11.66 -17.93 -9.70
N PRO A 225 -12.41 -16.98 -10.28
CA PRO A 225 -13.53 -16.33 -9.61
C PRO A 225 -14.48 -17.34 -8.97
N HIS A 226 -14.87 -17.12 -7.71
CA HIS A 226 -15.72 -18.06 -6.93
C HIS A 226 -15.20 -19.50 -6.89
N GLY A 227 -13.90 -19.69 -7.16
CA GLY A 227 -13.25 -20.96 -7.30
C GLY A 227 -12.67 -21.48 -6.00
N VAL A 228 -12.22 -22.73 -6.06
CA VAL A 228 -11.51 -23.41 -4.99
C VAL A 228 -10.24 -24.02 -5.58
N GLU A 229 -9.14 -23.95 -4.85
CA GLU A 229 -7.88 -24.60 -5.21
C GLU A 229 -7.31 -25.34 -4.00
N THR A 230 -6.80 -26.55 -4.22
CA THR A 230 -6.13 -27.33 -3.17
C THR A 230 -4.63 -27.29 -3.37
N LEU A 231 -3.94 -26.75 -2.37
CA LEU A 231 -2.49 -26.72 -2.29
C LEU A 231 -2.01 -27.95 -1.52
N ASN A 232 -1.04 -28.64 -2.09
CA ASN A 232 -0.44 -29.83 -1.48
C ASN A 232 0.96 -29.48 -0.99
N ALA A 233 1.19 -29.62 0.30
CA ALA A 233 2.51 -29.45 0.91
C ALA A 233 3.00 -30.79 1.45
N PRO A 234 3.95 -31.47 0.78
CA PRO A 234 4.53 -32.70 1.29
C PRO A 234 5.38 -32.41 2.53
N VAL A 235 5.29 -33.29 3.52
CA VAL A 235 6.01 -33.22 4.79
C VAL A 235 6.55 -34.61 5.11
N ASN A 236 7.86 -34.69 5.34
CA ASN A 236 8.50 -35.88 5.86
C ASN A 236 8.76 -35.68 7.36
N ILE A 237 8.30 -36.61 8.17
CA ILE A 237 8.35 -36.51 9.63
C ILE A 237 9.20 -37.65 10.18
N SER A 238 10.35 -37.33 10.75
CA SER A 238 11.19 -38.29 11.49
C SER A 238 10.71 -38.46 12.93
N PHE A 239 10.48 -39.71 13.34
CA PHE A 239 10.06 -40.04 14.71
C PHE A 239 11.16 -39.84 15.74
N GLY A 240 12.43 -39.99 15.34
CA GLY A 240 13.56 -39.76 16.23
C GLY A 240 13.66 -38.29 16.68
N SER A 241 13.37 -37.35 15.78
CA SER A 241 13.37 -35.91 16.08
C SER A 241 12.03 -35.42 16.63
N ALA A 242 10.92 -36.02 16.19
CA ALA A 242 9.59 -35.63 16.66
C ALA A 242 9.31 -36.09 18.09
N GLY A 243 9.90 -37.20 18.52
CA GLY A 243 9.60 -37.80 19.82
C GLY A 243 8.22 -38.44 19.88
N THR A 244 7.78 -38.79 21.10
CA THR A 244 6.59 -39.63 21.32
C THR A 244 5.25 -38.92 21.04
N TRP A 245 5.23 -37.60 20.89
CA TRP A 245 3.97 -36.87 20.75
C TRP A 245 3.29 -37.11 19.40
N ILE A 246 4.04 -37.25 18.30
CA ILE A 246 3.48 -37.57 16.98
C ILE A 246 2.92 -38.97 16.97
N TYR A 247 3.60 -39.93 17.60
CA TYR A 247 3.06 -41.28 17.80
C TYR A 247 1.73 -41.25 18.58
N ASN A 248 1.67 -40.54 19.71
CA ASN A 248 0.44 -40.42 20.49
C ASN A 248 -0.69 -39.71 19.72
N LEU A 249 -0.36 -38.71 18.92
CA LEU A 249 -1.28 -38.00 18.03
C LEU A 249 -1.83 -38.93 16.94
N ALA A 250 -0.96 -39.77 16.37
CA ALA A 250 -1.30 -40.84 15.44
C ALA A 250 -1.99 -42.06 16.08
N LEU A 251 -2.13 -42.13 17.42
CA LEU A 251 -3.05 -43.06 18.09
C LEU A 251 -4.40 -42.40 18.39
N LYS A 252 -4.40 -41.09 18.69
CA LYS A 252 -5.59 -40.32 19.06
C LYS A 252 -6.56 -40.10 17.89
N GLY A 253 -6.08 -40.05 16.65
CA GLY A 253 -6.93 -39.90 15.46
C GLY A 253 -7.44 -38.52 15.16
N GLN A 254 -7.19 -37.59 16.06
CA GLN A 254 -7.52 -36.20 15.88
C GLN A 254 -6.61 -35.31 16.71
N ALA A 255 -6.45 -34.07 16.27
CA ALA A 255 -5.74 -33.04 17.02
C ALA A 255 -6.37 -31.67 16.87
N SER A 256 -6.26 -30.87 17.92
CA SER A 256 -6.44 -29.43 17.76
C SER A 256 -5.36 -28.88 16.83
N TYR A 257 -5.71 -27.95 15.95
CA TYR A 257 -4.75 -27.30 15.07
C TYR A 257 -4.80 -25.77 15.19
N LEU A 258 -3.65 -25.16 14.93
CA LEU A 258 -3.50 -23.75 14.61
C LEU A 258 -2.72 -23.66 13.29
N LEU A 259 -3.32 -23.04 12.29
CA LEU A 259 -2.71 -22.72 11.01
C LEU A 259 -2.50 -21.22 10.95
N GLN A 260 -1.27 -20.79 10.74
CA GLN A 260 -0.92 -19.41 10.42
C GLN A 260 -0.57 -19.35 8.93
N LEU A 261 -1.20 -18.44 8.19
CA LEU A 261 -0.87 -18.19 6.78
C LEU A 261 -0.45 -16.73 6.58
N ASP A 262 0.63 -16.56 5.83
CA ASP A 262 1.05 -15.29 5.24
C ASP A 262 1.10 -15.47 3.73
N ALA A 263 0.15 -14.86 3.03
CA ALA A 263 -0.02 -14.99 1.60
C ALA A 263 0.12 -13.65 0.89
N GLY A 264 0.71 -13.70 -0.31
CA GLY A 264 0.72 -12.59 -1.26
C GLY A 264 -0.07 -13.00 -2.50
N TYR A 265 -1.06 -12.20 -2.87
CA TYR A 265 -1.88 -12.42 -4.06
C TYR A 265 -1.69 -11.30 -5.08
N MET A 266 -1.98 -11.59 -6.35
CA MET A 266 -2.40 -10.57 -7.30
C MET A 266 -3.93 -10.51 -7.32
N MET A 267 -4.50 -9.34 -7.02
CA MET A 267 -5.93 -9.08 -7.10
C MET A 267 -6.13 -7.88 -8.03
N LYS A 268 -6.77 -8.08 -9.19
CA LYS A 268 -7.03 -7.00 -10.16
C LYS A 268 -5.77 -6.21 -10.61
N GLY A 269 -4.58 -6.82 -10.51
CA GLY A 269 -3.30 -6.16 -10.84
C GLY A 269 -2.52 -5.63 -9.64
N ASP A 270 -3.15 -5.58 -8.46
CA ASP A 270 -2.52 -5.16 -7.22
C ASP A 270 -1.84 -6.32 -6.50
N LYS A 271 -0.68 -6.05 -5.89
CA LYS A 271 -0.02 -6.97 -4.95
C LYS A 271 -0.64 -6.82 -3.57
N VAL A 272 -1.48 -7.78 -3.19
CA VAL A 272 -2.22 -7.77 -1.93
C VAL A 272 -1.62 -8.76 -0.95
N LYS A 273 -1.40 -8.32 0.29
CA LYS A 273 -1.00 -9.20 1.40
C LYS A 273 -2.22 -9.66 2.20
N GLN A 274 -2.15 -10.89 2.72
CA GLN A 274 -3.09 -11.42 3.71
C GLN A 274 -2.31 -12.19 4.77
N SER A 275 -2.56 -11.87 6.04
CA SER A 275 -2.00 -12.58 7.19
C SER A 275 -3.14 -12.98 8.11
N GLU A 276 -3.35 -14.29 8.30
CA GLU A 276 -4.48 -14.80 9.07
C GLU A 276 -4.17 -16.10 9.81
N GLU A 277 -4.96 -16.37 10.83
CA GLU A 277 -4.87 -17.59 11.64
C GLU A 277 -6.20 -18.34 11.64
N TRP A 278 -6.13 -19.66 11.47
CA TRP A 278 -7.26 -20.57 11.59
C TRP A 278 -7.02 -21.58 12.69
N LYS A 279 -8.04 -21.84 13.49
CA LYS A 279 -8.01 -22.83 14.56
C LYS A 279 -9.16 -23.81 14.38
N GLY A 280 -8.94 -25.06 14.77
CA GLY A 280 -9.98 -26.08 14.69
C GLY A 280 -9.50 -27.43 15.17
N THR A 281 -10.19 -28.49 14.73
CA THR A 281 -9.81 -29.88 14.99
C THR A 281 -9.62 -30.60 13.65
N LEU A 282 -8.48 -31.27 13.49
CA LEU A 282 -8.15 -32.07 12.32
C LEU A 282 -8.31 -33.55 12.70
N LYS A 283 -9.04 -34.31 11.88
CA LYS A 283 -9.12 -35.77 12.00
C LYS A 283 -8.19 -36.41 10.97
N PHE A 284 -7.39 -37.38 11.39
CA PHE A 284 -6.40 -38.03 10.53
C PHE A 284 -6.98 -39.24 9.78
N TRP A 285 -8.01 -39.86 10.34
CA TRP A 285 -8.79 -40.93 9.70
C TRP A 285 -10.27 -40.80 10.09
N LYS A 286 -11.14 -41.51 9.36
CA LYS A 286 -12.59 -41.58 9.67
C LYS A 286 -12.86 -42.48 10.87
#